data_AF-A0A803LJX4-F1
#
_entry.id   AF-A0A803LJX4-F1
#
_cell.length_a   1.000
_cell.length_b   1.000
_cell.length_c   1.000
_cell.angle_alpha   90.00
_cell.angle_beta   90.00
_cell.angle_gamma   90.00
#
_symmetry.space_group_name_H-M   'P 1'
#
loop_
_entity.id
_entity.type
_entity.pdbx_description
1 polymer ?
#
loop_
_entity_poly.entity_id
_entity_poly.type
_entity_poly.pdbx_seq_one_letter_code
_entity_poly.pdbx_strand_id
1 'polypeptide(L)' 'MSRIGSGVSARSKRCNSSLLVSKSRAWTKDNRGRRFLACPDYDTDTGRRGSNYFRWDDQEDRSYNWQLD' A
#
# COMPACT_ATOMS: atom_id res chain seq x y z
N MET A 1 -25.42 -24.91 -3.59
CA MET A 1 -24.60 -24.15 -2.62
C MET A 1 -24.06 -22.91 -3.31
N SER A 2 -24.79 -21.78 -3.22
CA SER A 2 -24.36 -20.52 -3.82
C SER A 2 -23.33 -19.85 -2.91
N ARG A 3 -22.11 -19.64 -3.39
CA ARG A 3 -21.18 -18.66 -2.82
C ARG A 3 -21.00 -17.55 -3.85
N ILE A 4 -21.94 -16.61 -3.83
CA ILE A 4 -21.76 -15.30 -4.46
C ILE A 4 -20.88 -14.49 -3.51
N GLY A 5 -19.90 -13.79 -4.06
CA GLY A 5 -19.26 -12.66 -3.39
C GLY A 5 -17.79 -12.84 -3.08
N SER A 6 -16.95 -12.79 -4.10
CA SER A 6 -15.60 -12.25 -3.96
C SER A 6 -15.23 -11.59 -5.27
N GLY A 7 -15.94 -10.51 -5.59
CA GLY A 7 -15.37 -9.45 -6.42
C GLY A 7 -14.19 -8.84 -5.67
N VAL A 8 -13.05 -9.54 -5.66
CA VAL A 8 -11.78 -8.98 -5.20
C VAL A 8 -11.34 -7.99 -6.27
N SER A 9 -11.86 -6.77 -6.11
CA SER A 9 -11.44 -5.58 -6.82
C SER A 9 -9.90 -5.48 -6.83
N ALA A 10 -9.38 -5.06 -7.98
CA ALA A 10 -7.98 -5.07 -8.39
C ALA A 10 -6.94 -4.75 -7.28
N ARG A 11 -5.89 -5.58 -7.23
CA ARG A 11 -4.52 -5.24 -6.76
C ARG A 11 -4.29 -4.85 -5.29
N SER A 12 -5.00 -5.42 -4.33
CA SER A 12 -4.57 -5.31 -2.92
C SER A 12 -3.20 -5.99 -2.71
N LYS A 13 -2.12 -5.20 -2.53
CA LYS A 13 -0.76 -5.70 -2.29
C LYS A 13 -0.63 -6.19 -0.84
N ARG A 14 0.10 -7.30 -0.65
CA ARG A 14 0.40 -7.87 0.67
C ARG A 14 1.90 -7.79 0.95
N CYS A 15 2.26 -7.61 2.21
CA CYS A 15 3.65 -7.74 2.67
C CYS A 15 3.96 -9.21 3.03
N ASN A 16 5.21 -9.53 3.38
CA ASN A 16 5.62 -10.91 3.68
C ASN A 16 4.94 -11.47 4.95
N SER A 17 4.40 -10.61 5.82
CA SER A 17 3.52 -11.01 6.94
C SER A 17 2.11 -11.44 6.49
N SER A 18 1.83 -11.50 5.18
CA SER A 18 0.50 -11.77 4.59
C SER A 18 -0.59 -10.72 4.88
N LEU A 19 -0.24 -9.63 5.58
CA LEU A 19 -1.10 -8.48 5.85
C LEU A 19 -1.24 -7.60 4.61
N LEU A 20 -2.38 -6.91 4.51
CA LEU A 20 -2.59 -5.88 3.50
C LEU A 20 -1.63 -4.71 3.78
N VAL A 21 -0.91 -4.27 2.75
CA VAL A 21 -0.02 -3.12 2.88
C VAL A 21 -0.85 -1.86 3.08
N SER A 22 -0.36 -0.97 3.94
CA SER A 22 -0.98 0.33 4.19
C SER A 22 -0.30 1.41 3.35
N LYS A 23 -1.09 2.33 2.80
CA LYS A 23 -0.61 3.50 2.07
C LYS A 23 -0.44 4.68 3.03
N SER A 24 0.76 5.22 3.08
CA SER A 24 1.14 6.31 3.99
C SER A 24 1.86 7.43 3.24
N ARG A 25 1.97 8.59 3.89
CA ARG A 25 2.65 9.77 3.35
C ARG A 25 3.95 10.00 4.08
N ALA A 26 5.04 10.15 3.33
CA ALA A 26 6.34 10.44 3.88
C ALA A 26 6.36 11.86 4.47
N TRP A 27 6.87 11.94 5.69
CA TRP A 27 7.00 13.17 6.47
C TRP A 27 8.46 13.65 6.57
N THR A 28 9.42 12.88 6.04
CA THR A 28 10.84 13.23 6.08
C THR A 28 11.13 14.46 5.21
N LYS A 29 12.15 15.23 5.59
CA LYS A 29 12.53 16.49 4.93
C LYS A 29 12.68 16.34 3.41
N ASP A 30 13.38 15.28 2.98
CA ASP A 30 13.74 15.08 1.57
C ASP A 30 12.65 14.36 0.76
N ASN A 31 11.64 13.77 1.41
CA ASN A 31 10.57 13.02 0.74
C ASN A 31 9.18 13.51 1.15
N ARG A 32 9.08 14.77 1.61
CA ARG A 32 7.85 15.32 2.17
C ARG A 32 6.72 15.24 1.15
N GLY A 33 5.62 14.61 1.55
CA GLY A 33 4.43 14.51 0.72
C GLY A 33 4.40 13.34 -0.27
N ARG A 34 5.53 12.63 -0.49
CA ARG A 34 5.56 11.39 -1.29
C ARG A 34 4.74 10.29 -0.63
N ARG A 35 4.12 9.42 -1.42
CA ARG A 35 3.31 8.31 -0.94
C ARG A 35 4.12 7.02 -0.97
N PHE A 36 3.92 6.14 -0.01
CA PHE A 36 4.57 4.83 0.05
C PHE A 36 3.62 3.78 0.59
N LEU A 37 3.91 2.51 0.27
CA LEU A 37 3.27 1.33 0.81
C LEU A 37 4.20 0.69 1.84
N ALA A 38 3.67 0.36 3.02
CA ALA A 38 4.41 -0.33 4.08
C ALA A 38 3.56 -1.41 4.76
N CYS A 39 4.22 -2.40 5.39
CA CYS A 39 3.51 -3.38 6.22
C CYS A 39 3.03 -2.69 7.52
N PRO A 40 1.75 -2.86 7.92
CA PRO A 40 1.18 -2.13 9.06
C PRO A 40 1.67 -2.65 10.42
N ASP A 41 2.23 -3.85 10.47
CA ASP A 41 2.81 -4.44 11.68
C ASP A 41 4.29 -4.07 11.87
N TYR A 42 4.84 -3.22 10.99
CA TYR A 42 6.22 -2.76 11.09
C TYR A 42 6.39 -1.80 12.27
N ASP A 43 7.18 -2.21 13.26
CA ASP A 43 7.58 -1.37 14.40
C ASP A 43 8.91 -0.68 14.09
N THR A 44 8.85 0.64 13.88
CA THR A 44 10.00 1.48 13.57
C THR A 44 10.99 1.63 14.73
N ASP A 45 10.54 1.47 15.97
CA ASP A 45 11.35 1.71 17.16
C ASP A 45 12.19 0.49 17.51
N THR A 46 11.65 -0.71 17.28
CA THR A 46 12.34 -1.96 17.59
C THR A 46 12.94 -2.66 16.37
N GLY A 47 12.52 -2.29 15.14
CA GLY A 47 12.95 -2.91 13.89
C GLY A 47 12.65 -4.42 13.79
N ARG A 48 11.77 -4.93 14.67
CA ARG A 48 11.63 -6.37 14.96
C ARG A 48 10.22 -6.91 14.78
N ARG A 49 9.20 -6.05 14.75
CA ARG A 49 7.84 -6.49 14.41
C ARG A 49 7.58 -6.15 12.96
N GLY A 50 7.01 -7.10 12.24
CA GLY A 50 6.56 -6.95 10.86
C GLY A 50 7.60 -7.23 9.78
N SER A 51 7.08 -7.40 8.57
CA SER A 51 7.91 -7.48 7.36
C SER A 51 8.45 -6.08 7.06
N ASN A 52 9.76 -5.98 6.76
CA ASN A 52 10.41 -4.75 6.27
C ASN A 52 9.96 -4.35 4.85
N TYR A 53 8.72 -4.67 4.48
CA TYR A 53 8.14 -4.31 3.21
C TYR A 53 7.97 -2.79 3.14
N PHE A 54 8.65 -2.19 2.18
CA PHE A 54 8.54 -0.78 1.85
C PHE A 54 8.62 -0.62 0.33
N ARG A 55 7.75 0.21 -0.23
CA ARG A 55 7.79 0.57 -1.65
C ARG A 55 7.23 1.98 -1.85
N TRP A 56 7.93 2.81 -2.61
CA TRP A 56 7.39 4.09 -3.05
C TRP A 56 6.17 3.88 -3.96
N ASP A 57 5.11 4.62 -3.66
CA ASP A 57 3.88 4.69 -4.45
C ASP A 57 3.92 5.97 -5.30
N ASP A 58 4.98 6.06 -6.12
CA ASP A 58 5.20 7.15 -7.07
C ASP A 58 4.35 6.98 -8.34
N GLN A 59 3.56 5.91 -8.42
CA GLN A 59 2.61 5.75 -9.51
C GLN A 59 1.53 6.80 -9.31
N GLU A 60 1.61 7.89 -10.08
CA GLU A 60 0.44 8.70 -10.37
C GLU A 60 -0.72 7.75 -10.62
N ASP A 61 -1.86 8.04 -9.98
CA ASP A 61 -3.12 7.45 -10.37
C ASP A 61 -3.23 7.61 -11.89
N ARG A 62 -2.89 6.57 -12.65
CA ARG A 62 -3.40 6.37 -14.02
C ARG A 62 -4.93 6.15 -14.00
N SER A 63 -5.58 6.51 -12.89
CA SER A 63 -7.00 6.78 -12.77
C SER A 63 -7.37 8.21 -13.20
N TYR A 64 -6.42 9.10 -13.54
CA TYR A 64 -6.71 10.26 -14.40
C TYR A 64 -6.86 9.82 -15.87
N ASN A 65 -7.70 8.81 -16.12
CA ASN A 65 -8.36 8.65 -17.40
C ASN A 65 -9.47 9.71 -17.43
N TRP A 66 -9.12 10.97 -17.68
CA TRP A 66 -10.11 11.99 -18.02
C TRP A 66 -10.70 11.74 -19.43
N GLN A 67 -10.16 10.77 -20.17
CA GLN A 67 -10.74 10.24 -21.42
C GLN A 67 -11.69 9.07 -21.14
N LEU A 68 -12.75 9.35 -20.39
CA LEU A 68 -13.97 8.56 -20.36
C LEU A 68 -15.15 9.52 -20.56
N ASP A 69 -15.13 10.19 -21.71
CA ASP A 69 -16.29 10.60 -22.50
C ASP A 69 -15.87 10.62 -23.98
#